data_AF-A0A8S1U1D2-F1
#
_entry.id   AF-A0A8S1U1D2-F1
#
_cell.length_a   1.000
_cell.length_b   1.000
_cell.length_c   1.000
_cell.angle_alpha   90.00
_cell.angle_beta   90.00
_cell.angle_gamma   90.00
#
_symmetry.space_group_name_H-M   'P 1'
#
loop_
_entity.id
_entity.type
_entity.pdbx_description
1 polymer ?
#
loop_
_entity_poly.entity_id
_entity_poly.type
_entity_poly.pdbx_seq_one_letter_code
_entity_poly.pdbx_strand_id
1 'polypeptide(L)'
;MGSQCSNCQSCQRKDEILISEFHQQSMNHYSHNQPDNEEEDDLDNSLKDDQKESKLDIQDPVEHEIQNQQQTIKKAEINLTSQSNSDSQRKKNEMAFRNHEDLLETLGSRSNCNQRERRTQHIFKSGASYEGEWIGQQRDGYGVQVWVDGAKYEGEWKNNKADGKGKFWHLGGDYYEGQWKEDRACGQGVYLHANGAKFEGEWLNDQPHGYGIEIWVDNSRYEGNYSHGKKDGFGKYYWNDGSSYIGNWQNNLMEGFGVHYWADGRKYEGQWRKSQMNGRGTYIWPDGRQYNGEYLNDKKQGYGVYIWPDGRKYEGYWVNGKQAGKGRYILSNGKSQLGLWEGGRRIKWLEQDEDIKPIGWDDYVDLKQCEFSLSGN
;
A
#
# COMPACT_ATOMS: atom_id res chain seq x y z
N MET A 1 39.73 30.61 15.24
CA MET A 1 39.60 31.61 16.32
C MET A 1 38.12 32.00 16.36
N GLY A 2 37.26 31.57 17.27
CA GLY A 2 37.42 31.18 18.67
C GLY A 2 36.57 32.14 19.51
N SER A 3 35.37 31.71 19.94
CA SER A 3 34.79 32.10 21.22
C SER A 3 33.73 31.09 21.65
N GLN A 4 33.95 30.54 22.85
CA GLN A 4 33.22 29.48 23.54
C GLN A 4 32.30 30.08 24.61
N CYS A 5 31.25 29.36 24.98
CA CYS A 5 30.61 29.40 26.31
C CYS A 5 29.86 28.06 26.47
N SER A 6 30.39 26.99 27.06
CA SER A 6 30.75 26.65 28.46
C SER A 6 29.59 26.25 29.40
N ASN A 7 29.55 24.93 29.68
CA ASN A 7 29.10 24.20 30.88
C ASN A 7 27.57 24.06 31.13
N CYS A 8 27.04 22.96 31.66
CA CYS A 8 27.60 22.02 32.65
C CYS A 8 26.86 20.65 32.65
N GLN A 9 27.58 19.58 33.01
CA GLN A 9 27.03 18.26 33.37
C GLN A 9 26.80 18.16 34.89
N SER A 10 25.88 17.26 35.28
CA SER A 10 25.71 16.58 36.59
C SER A 10 24.51 17.02 37.44
N CYS A 11 23.55 16.12 37.65
CA CYS A 11 23.32 15.46 38.95
C CYS A 11 22.13 14.49 38.90
N GLN A 12 22.29 13.35 39.56
CA GLN A 12 21.34 12.27 39.72
C GLN A 12 20.43 12.50 40.95
N ARG A 13 19.30 11.77 40.92
CA ARG A 13 18.57 11.09 42.02
C ARG A 13 17.47 11.82 42.82
N LYS A 14 16.30 11.14 42.78
CA LYS A 14 15.34 10.74 43.83
C LYS A 14 14.46 11.82 44.47
N ASP A 15 13.14 11.57 44.45
CA ASP A 15 12.41 11.13 45.65
C ASP A 15 11.03 10.50 45.29
N GLU A 16 10.74 9.38 45.95
CA GLU A 16 9.43 8.73 46.13
C GLU A 16 8.75 9.29 47.39
N ILE A 17 7.41 9.18 47.50
CA ILE A 17 6.59 8.88 48.70
C ILE A 17 5.15 8.67 48.17
N LEU A 18 4.56 7.46 48.17
CA LEU A 18 3.97 6.62 49.24
C LEU A 18 2.59 7.08 49.76
N ILE A 19 1.67 6.11 49.87
CA ILE A 19 0.61 5.82 50.89
C ILE A 19 -0.35 4.78 50.24
N SER A 20 -0.12 3.47 50.44
CA SER A 20 -0.59 2.56 51.52
C SER A 20 -1.98 1.94 51.24
N GLU A 21 -2.11 0.65 50.91
CA GLU A 21 -2.15 -0.56 51.78
C GLU A 21 -3.42 -0.73 52.62
N PHE A 22 -4.02 -1.94 52.54
CA PHE A 22 -4.37 -2.86 53.66
C PHE A 22 -4.94 -4.17 53.01
N HIS A 23 -4.25 -5.33 53.06
CA HIS A 23 -4.22 -6.40 54.12
C HIS A 23 -5.56 -7.18 54.24
N GLN A 24 -5.65 -8.51 54.42
CA GLN A 24 -4.68 -9.59 54.72
C GLN A 24 -5.41 -10.97 54.69
N GLN A 25 -4.63 -12.05 54.48
CA GLN A 25 -4.71 -13.42 55.09
C GLN A 25 -5.94 -14.34 54.80
N SER A 26 -5.84 -15.67 54.78
CA SER A 26 -4.86 -16.63 55.34
C SER A 26 -4.82 -17.97 54.58
N MET A 27 -3.77 -18.76 54.85
CA MET A 27 -3.52 -20.14 54.43
C MET A 27 -4.39 -21.19 55.16
N ASN A 28 -4.51 -22.40 54.59
CA ASN A 28 -4.23 -23.65 55.31
C ASN A 28 -3.96 -24.87 54.41
N HIS A 29 -3.08 -25.73 54.92
CA HIS A 29 -2.49 -26.98 54.41
C HIS A 29 -3.45 -28.19 54.24
N TYR A 30 -3.03 -29.20 53.44
CA TYR A 30 -2.82 -30.65 53.76
C TYR A 30 -2.74 -31.44 52.42
N SER A 31 -1.57 -31.93 51.96
CA SER A 31 -0.83 -33.19 52.23
C SER A 31 -1.38 -34.49 51.58
N HIS A 32 -0.50 -35.11 50.79
CA HIS A 32 -0.28 -36.51 50.41
C HIS A 32 -1.44 -37.49 50.12
N ASN A 33 -1.40 -38.13 48.94
CA ASN A 33 -1.06 -39.56 48.79
C ASN A 33 -0.97 -39.99 47.31
N GLN A 34 0.20 -40.51 46.92
CA GLN A 34 0.38 -41.62 45.97
C GLN A 34 0.51 -42.91 46.83
N PRO A 35 0.17 -44.13 46.37
CA PRO A 35 0.99 -44.81 45.34
C PRO A 35 0.27 -45.78 44.38
N ASP A 36 1.01 -46.09 43.31
CA ASP A 36 1.18 -47.35 42.56
C ASP A 36 -0.03 -48.15 42.05
N ASN A 37 -0.06 -48.35 40.72
CA ASN A 37 0.00 -49.69 40.13
C ASN A 37 0.40 -49.64 38.64
N GLU A 38 1.17 -50.65 38.27
CA GLU A 38 1.90 -50.89 37.03
C GLU A 38 1.00 -51.48 35.91
N GLU A 39 1.62 -51.65 34.73
CA GLU A 39 1.22 -52.53 33.61
C GLU A 39 0.06 -52.01 32.72
N GLU A 40 0.07 -52.07 31.39
CA GLU A 40 0.94 -52.72 30.40
C GLU A 40 0.58 -52.14 29.01
N ASP A 41 1.37 -52.53 28.01
CA ASP A 41 1.28 -52.20 26.59
C ASP A 41 -0.13 -52.23 25.97
N ASP A 42 -0.43 -51.26 25.10
CA ASP A 42 -1.33 -51.45 23.95
C ASP A 42 -0.91 -50.52 22.80
N LEU A 43 0.25 -50.88 22.25
CA LEU A 43 0.74 -50.47 20.94
C LEU A 43 0.18 -51.43 19.87
N ASP A 44 -1.13 -51.47 19.69
CA ASP A 44 -1.73 -52.01 18.45
C ASP A 44 -3.18 -51.48 18.29
N ASN A 45 -3.66 -51.38 17.06
CA ASN A 45 -5.08 -51.08 16.68
C ASN A 45 -5.61 -49.64 16.55
N SER A 46 -4.79 -48.58 16.46
CA SER A 46 -5.32 -47.25 16.08
C SER A 46 -5.24 -46.90 14.58
N LEU A 47 -4.70 -47.77 13.72
CA LEU A 47 -4.55 -47.49 12.27
C LEU A 47 -5.10 -48.55 11.34
N LYS A 48 -5.79 -49.58 11.83
CA LYS A 48 -6.52 -50.54 10.99
C LYS A 48 -7.90 -50.81 11.56
N ASP A 49 -8.86 -50.67 10.66
CA ASP A 49 -10.28 -50.99 10.78
C ASP A 49 -11.12 -50.15 11.74
N ASP A 50 -11.69 -49.08 11.18
CA ASP A 50 -13.15 -49.11 11.09
C ASP A 50 -13.64 -48.40 9.83
N GLN A 51 -14.34 -49.17 9.01
CA GLN A 51 -15.22 -48.71 7.95
C GLN A 51 -16.39 -47.93 8.56
N LYS A 52 -16.11 -46.70 9.01
CA LYS A 52 -17.07 -45.62 8.96
C LYS A 52 -16.57 -44.68 7.87
N GLU A 53 -17.28 -44.68 6.75
CA GLU A 53 -17.36 -43.53 5.87
C GLU A 53 -17.86 -42.32 6.69
N SER A 54 -16.99 -41.76 7.52
CA SER A 54 -17.07 -40.35 7.81
C SER A 54 -16.62 -39.69 6.52
N LYS A 55 -17.55 -38.99 5.88
CA LYS A 55 -17.22 -37.89 4.99
C LYS A 55 -16.24 -36.99 5.73
N LEU A 56 -14.94 -37.25 5.60
CA LEU A 56 -13.92 -36.20 5.64
C LEU A 56 -14.06 -35.42 4.32
N ASP A 57 -15.27 -34.92 4.08
CA ASP A 57 -15.49 -33.81 3.19
C ASP A 57 -14.75 -32.66 3.88
N ILE A 58 -13.56 -32.34 3.38
CA ILE A 58 -13.11 -30.94 3.39
C ILE A 58 -14.01 -30.21 2.37
N GLN A 59 -15.32 -30.22 2.59
CA GLN A 59 -16.20 -29.25 1.95
C GLN A 59 -16.18 -28.05 2.86
N ASP A 60 -15.25 -27.14 2.56
CA ASP A 60 -15.22 -25.80 3.10
C ASP A 60 -16.61 -25.18 2.88
N PRO A 61 -17.38 -24.84 3.94
CA PRO A 61 -18.61 -24.06 3.78
C PRO A 61 -18.34 -22.62 3.29
N VAL A 62 -17.07 -22.27 3.06
CA VAL A 62 -16.56 -20.92 2.80
C VAL A 62 -15.97 -20.77 1.38
N GLU A 63 -16.05 -21.80 0.52
CA GLU A 63 -15.65 -21.66 -0.90
C GLU A 63 -16.51 -20.64 -1.66
N HIS A 64 -17.74 -20.37 -1.18
CA HIS A 64 -18.63 -19.36 -1.74
C HIS A 64 -18.16 -17.91 -1.45
N GLU A 65 -17.25 -17.72 -0.48
CA GLU A 65 -16.69 -16.40 -0.14
C GLU A 65 -15.49 -16.02 -1.00
N ILE A 66 -14.65 -16.96 -1.46
CA ILE A 66 -13.51 -16.67 -2.35
C ILE A 66 -13.97 -16.25 -3.75
N GLN A 67 -15.11 -16.78 -4.22
CA GLN A 67 -15.70 -16.31 -5.48
C GLN A 67 -16.33 -14.91 -5.33
N ASN A 68 -16.88 -14.57 -4.16
CA ASN A 68 -17.33 -13.20 -3.86
C ASN A 68 -16.15 -12.23 -3.69
N GLN A 69 -14.99 -12.69 -3.20
CA GLN A 69 -13.74 -11.90 -3.14
C GLN A 69 -13.26 -11.45 -4.52
N GLN A 70 -13.49 -12.25 -5.58
CA GLN A 70 -13.18 -11.85 -6.95
C GLN A 70 -14.04 -10.68 -7.42
N GLN A 71 -15.26 -10.50 -6.90
CA GLN A 71 -16.08 -9.34 -7.24
C GLN A 71 -15.65 -8.09 -6.48
N THR A 72 -15.23 -8.21 -5.22
CA THR A 72 -14.76 -7.06 -4.43
C THR A 72 -13.39 -6.58 -4.90
N ILE A 73 -12.47 -7.50 -5.21
CA ILE A 73 -11.16 -7.15 -5.80
C ILE A 73 -11.33 -6.65 -7.23
N LYS A 74 -12.17 -7.26 -8.08
CA LYS A 74 -12.48 -6.68 -9.40
C LYS A 74 -13.19 -5.33 -9.31
N LYS A 75 -14.05 -5.09 -8.32
CA LYS A 75 -14.67 -3.78 -8.07
C LYS A 75 -13.65 -2.78 -7.55
N ALA A 76 -12.70 -3.20 -6.72
CA ALA A 76 -11.59 -2.37 -6.28
C ALA A 76 -10.60 -2.09 -7.43
N GLU A 77 -10.33 -3.06 -8.31
CA GLU A 77 -9.55 -2.89 -9.56
C GLU A 77 -10.26 -1.95 -10.51
N ILE A 78 -11.57 -2.11 -10.72
CA ILE A 78 -12.41 -1.19 -11.49
C ILE A 78 -12.32 0.19 -10.84
N ASN A 79 -12.49 0.35 -9.52
CA ASN A 79 -12.37 1.66 -8.86
C ASN A 79 -10.95 2.25 -8.92
N LEU A 80 -9.90 1.44 -8.81
CA LEU A 80 -8.49 1.84 -8.91
C LEU A 80 -8.10 2.24 -10.34
N THR A 81 -8.75 1.67 -11.36
CA THR A 81 -8.55 2.02 -12.78
C THR A 81 -9.57 3.02 -13.32
N SER A 82 -10.75 3.15 -12.71
CA SER A 82 -11.86 3.98 -13.19
C SER A 82 -11.92 5.36 -12.55
N GLN A 83 -10.99 5.70 -11.65
CA GLN A 83 -10.88 7.05 -11.09
C GLN A 83 -9.65 7.83 -11.56
N SER A 84 -8.89 7.32 -12.54
CA SER A 84 -8.01 8.17 -13.35
C SER A 84 -8.80 8.83 -14.48
N ASN A 85 -9.72 9.72 -14.14
CA ASN A 85 -10.30 10.68 -15.10
C ASN A 85 -9.29 11.80 -15.45
N SER A 86 -7.99 11.52 -15.40
CA SER A 86 -6.91 12.48 -15.62
C SER A 86 -6.78 12.94 -17.07
N ASP A 87 -7.25 12.13 -18.02
CA ASP A 87 -7.02 12.40 -19.45
C ASP A 87 -8.02 13.38 -20.06
N SER A 88 -9.25 13.46 -19.53
CA SER A 88 -10.24 14.43 -20.06
C SER A 88 -10.06 15.84 -19.49
N GLN A 89 -9.45 15.97 -18.29
CA GLN A 89 -9.19 17.26 -17.65
C GLN A 89 -7.84 17.87 -18.06
N ARG A 90 -6.81 17.06 -18.39
CA ARG A 90 -5.50 17.54 -18.86
C ARG A 90 -5.56 18.49 -20.06
N LYS A 91 -6.47 18.26 -21.01
CA LYS A 91 -6.63 19.13 -22.20
C LYS A 91 -7.07 20.56 -21.89
N LYS A 92 -7.63 20.84 -20.70
CA LYS A 92 -8.04 22.20 -20.33
C LYS A 92 -6.88 23.06 -19.84
N ASN A 93 -5.83 22.46 -19.27
CA ASN A 93 -4.74 23.20 -18.62
C ASN A 93 -3.71 23.76 -19.60
N GLU A 94 -3.56 23.14 -20.78
CA GLU A 94 -2.65 23.64 -21.83
C GLU A 94 -3.07 25.01 -22.40
N MET A 95 -4.35 25.37 -22.29
CA MET A 95 -4.88 26.61 -22.89
C MET A 95 -4.60 27.87 -22.07
N ALA A 96 -4.42 27.79 -20.74
CA ALA A 96 -4.28 28.99 -19.90
C ALA A 96 -2.96 29.72 -20.17
N PHE A 97 -1.81 29.05 -20.13
CA PHE A 97 -0.51 29.73 -20.25
C PHE A 97 -0.09 30.06 -21.68
N ARG A 98 -0.79 29.58 -22.71
CA ARG A 98 -0.35 29.64 -24.12
C ARG A 98 -1.32 30.39 -25.04
N ASN A 99 -1.71 31.62 -24.67
CA ASN A 99 -2.37 32.51 -25.63
C ASN A 99 -1.32 33.16 -26.56
N HIS A 100 -1.39 32.84 -27.85
CA HIS A 100 -0.46 33.35 -28.86
C HIS A 100 -0.55 34.87 -29.04
N GLU A 101 -1.74 35.47 -28.91
CA GLU A 101 -1.94 36.91 -29.07
C GLU A 101 -1.26 37.69 -27.94
N ASP A 102 -1.44 37.25 -26.69
CA ASP A 102 -0.78 37.85 -25.52
C ASP A 102 0.74 37.77 -25.65
N LEU A 103 1.26 36.63 -26.14
CA LEU A 103 2.69 36.45 -26.37
C LEU A 103 3.21 37.47 -27.39
N LEU A 104 2.51 37.69 -28.51
CA LEU A 104 2.90 38.66 -29.53
C LEU A 104 2.97 40.10 -28.98
N GLU A 105 2.10 40.47 -28.05
CA GLU A 105 2.14 41.79 -27.41
C GLU A 105 3.38 41.99 -26.53
N THR A 106 3.85 40.92 -25.88
CA THR A 106 5.08 40.95 -25.08
C THR A 106 6.37 40.89 -25.90
N LEU A 107 6.28 40.53 -27.19
CA LEU A 107 7.41 40.46 -28.13
C LEU A 107 7.66 41.79 -28.88
N GLY A 108 6.75 42.76 -28.76
CA GLY A 108 6.84 44.06 -29.42
C GLY A 108 7.83 45.01 -28.77
N SER A 109 8.90 45.33 -29.50
CA SER A 109 10.00 46.27 -29.16
C SER A 109 10.88 45.83 -27.99
N ARG A 110 12.15 45.50 -28.30
CA ARG A 110 13.22 45.33 -27.31
C ARG A 110 13.46 46.66 -26.58
N SER A 111 12.71 46.91 -25.51
CA SER A 111 13.10 47.91 -24.53
C SER A 111 14.40 47.42 -23.88
N ASN A 112 15.49 48.19 -24.01
CA ASN A 112 16.80 47.92 -23.40
C ASN A 112 16.80 48.02 -21.86
N CYS A 113 15.62 48.00 -21.22
CA CYS A 113 15.49 48.11 -19.79
C CYS A 113 15.58 46.71 -19.16
N ASN A 114 16.75 46.39 -18.60
CA ASN A 114 16.98 45.18 -17.81
C ASN A 114 16.54 45.32 -16.35
N GLN A 115 15.96 46.46 -15.98
CA GLN A 115 15.52 46.71 -14.61
C GLN A 115 14.10 46.21 -14.41
N ARG A 116 13.89 45.47 -13.31
CA ARG A 116 12.58 45.01 -12.87
C ARG A 116 11.76 46.20 -12.38
N GLU A 117 10.54 46.34 -12.87
CA GLU A 117 9.59 47.36 -12.43
C GLU A 117 8.19 46.77 -12.22
N ARG A 118 7.47 47.26 -11.21
CA ARG A 118 6.07 46.90 -10.97
C ARG A 118 5.17 47.86 -11.74
N ARG A 119 4.20 47.32 -12.50
CA ARG A 119 3.23 48.10 -13.27
C ARG A 119 1.82 47.94 -12.72
N THR A 120 0.97 48.91 -13.02
CA THR A 120 -0.49 48.77 -12.83
C THR A 120 -1.04 47.67 -13.75
N GLN A 121 -2.29 47.28 -13.51
CA GLN A 121 -2.98 46.27 -14.32
C GLN A 121 -2.87 46.56 -15.82
N HIS A 122 -2.35 45.59 -16.56
CA HIS A 122 -2.30 45.54 -18.01
C HIS A 122 -3.39 44.61 -18.51
N ILE A 123 -4.17 45.05 -19.50
CA ILE A 123 -5.22 44.26 -20.14
C ILE A 123 -4.72 43.92 -21.54
N PHE A 124 -4.54 42.62 -21.81
CA PHE A 124 -4.15 42.11 -23.13
C PHE A 124 -5.32 42.18 -24.11
N LYS A 125 -5.06 42.11 -25.42
CA LYS A 125 -6.12 42.07 -26.44
C LYS A 125 -7.04 40.88 -26.31
N SER A 126 -6.56 39.77 -25.76
CA SER A 126 -7.39 38.62 -25.43
C SER A 126 -8.48 38.95 -24.40
N GLY A 127 -8.30 40.02 -23.60
CA GLY A 127 -9.12 40.36 -22.44
C GLY A 127 -8.56 39.84 -21.12
N ALA A 128 -7.48 39.05 -21.15
CA ALA A 128 -6.78 38.64 -19.95
C ALA A 128 -6.11 39.85 -19.28
N SER A 129 -5.92 39.81 -17.96
CA SER A 129 -5.25 40.89 -17.24
C SER A 129 -4.07 40.41 -16.42
N TYR A 130 -3.05 41.26 -16.32
CA TYR A 130 -1.86 41.03 -15.50
C TYR A 130 -1.55 42.25 -14.64
N GLU A 131 -1.33 42.01 -13.36
CA GLU A 131 -0.81 43.01 -12.43
C GLU A 131 0.44 42.45 -11.75
N GLY A 132 1.57 43.12 -11.90
CA GLY A 132 2.82 42.59 -11.36
C GLY A 132 4.07 43.24 -11.90
N GLU A 133 5.16 42.52 -11.74
CA GLU A 133 6.50 42.93 -12.13
C GLU A 133 6.83 42.56 -13.58
N TRP A 134 7.63 43.40 -14.21
CA TRP A 134 8.04 43.29 -15.61
C TRP A 134 9.54 43.55 -15.74
N ILE A 135 10.17 42.88 -16.71
CA ILE A 135 11.46 43.28 -17.27
C ILE A 135 11.25 43.55 -18.76
N GLY A 136 11.45 44.79 -19.19
CA GLY A 136 11.10 45.22 -20.54
C GLY A 136 9.61 45.03 -20.80
N GLN A 137 9.25 44.14 -21.73
CA GLN A 137 7.87 43.81 -22.10
C GLN A 137 7.45 42.41 -21.63
N GLN A 138 8.27 41.75 -20.83
CA GLN A 138 8.02 40.39 -20.35
C GLN A 138 7.62 40.42 -18.87
N ARG A 139 6.59 39.66 -18.52
CA ARG A 139 6.22 39.37 -17.13
C ARG A 139 7.39 38.65 -16.48
N ASP A 140 7.87 39.21 -15.38
CA ASP A 140 9.02 38.70 -14.66
C ASP A 140 8.93 39.16 -13.20
N GLY A 141 9.17 38.26 -12.26
CA GLY A 141 9.01 38.52 -10.82
C GLY A 141 7.63 38.14 -10.34
N TYR A 142 7.16 38.76 -9.26
CA TYR A 142 5.87 38.41 -8.71
C TYR A 142 4.73 39.14 -9.46
N GLY A 143 3.66 38.39 -9.77
CA GLY A 143 2.48 38.98 -10.38
C GLY A 143 1.26 38.06 -10.39
N VAL A 144 0.13 38.67 -10.67
CA VAL A 144 -1.19 38.05 -10.75
C VAL A 144 -1.69 38.13 -12.19
N GLN A 145 -1.97 36.98 -12.79
CA GLN A 145 -2.63 36.87 -14.08
C GLN A 145 -4.05 36.36 -13.87
N VAL A 146 -5.03 37.02 -14.48
CA VAL A 146 -6.43 36.57 -14.55
C VAL A 146 -6.78 36.40 -16.02
N TRP A 147 -7.23 35.21 -16.41
CA TRP A 147 -7.67 34.93 -17.77
C TRP A 147 -9.16 35.23 -17.92
N VAL A 148 -9.59 35.42 -19.17
CA VAL A 148 -11.00 35.74 -19.52
C VAL A 148 -11.96 34.67 -19.02
N ASP A 149 -11.50 33.43 -19.01
CA ASP A 149 -12.26 32.28 -18.55
C ASP A 149 -12.42 32.25 -17.01
N GLY A 150 -11.74 33.14 -16.28
CA GLY A 150 -11.77 33.23 -14.84
C GLY A 150 -10.68 32.42 -14.13
N ALA A 151 -9.86 31.66 -14.86
CA ALA A 151 -8.66 31.07 -14.27
C ALA A 151 -7.74 32.18 -13.73
N LYS A 152 -6.95 31.86 -12.71
CA LYS A 152 -6.04 32.82 -12.07
C LYS A 152 -4.72 32.17 -11.71
N TYR A 153 -3.62 32.87 -11.93
CA TYR A 153 -2.29 32.55 -11.42
C TYR A 153 -1.80 33.70 -10.55
N GLU A 154 -1.18 33.37 -9.43
CA GLU A 154 -0.54 34.32 -8.53
C GLU A 154 0.78 33.73 -8.07
N GLY A 155 1.89 34.34 -8.47
CA GLY A 155 3.20 33.80 -8.14
C GLY A 155 4.34 34.42 -8.91
N GLU A 156 5.45 33.71 -8.89
CA GLU A 156 6.69 34.08 -9.57
C GLU A 156 6.59 33.79 -11.08
N TRP A 157 7.11 34.73 -11.86
CA TRP A 157 7.19 34.73 -13.31
C TRP A 157 8.65 34.88 -13.74
N LYS A 158 9.00 34.25 -14.85
CA LYS A 158 10.28 34.45 -15.53
C LYS A 158 10.08 34.32 -17.03
N ASN A 159 10.50 35.34 -17.79
CA ASN A 159 10.36 35.35 -19.25
C ASN A 159 8.95 34.97 -19.73
N ASN A 160 7.91 35.61 -19.17
CA ASN A 160 6.49 35.33 -19.44
C ASN A 160 5.94 33.96 -19.01
N LYS A 161 6.72 33.16 -18.28
CA LYS A 161 6.30 31.84 -17.79
C LYS A 161 6.21 31.79 -16.27
N ALA A 162 5.33 30.96 -15.72
CA ALA A 162 5.38 30.61 -14.30
C ALA A 162 6.68 29.85 -14.00
N ASP A 163 7.51 30.39 -13.08
CA ASP A 163 8.81 29.83 -12.70
C ASP A 163 9.13 30.31 -11.27
N GLY A 164 9.21 29.38 -10.31
CA GLY A 164 9.29 29.69 -8.87
C GLY A 164 8.04 29.23 -8.12
N LYS A 165 7.68 29.87 -7.01
CA LYS A 165 6.48 29.51 -6.24
C LYS A 165 5.24 30.24 -6.77
N GLY A 166 4.11 29.53 -6.80
CA GLY A 166 2.87 30.12 -7.26
C GLY A 166 1.63 29.30 -6.95
N LYS A 167 0.49 29.98 -7.04
CA LYS A 167 -0.87 29.44 -6.87
C LYS A 167 -1.62 29.56 -8.18
N PHE A 168 -2.38 28.53 -8.51
CA PHE A 168 -3.21 28.51 -9.70
C PHE A 168 -4.61 28.03 -9.36
N TRP A 169 -5.61 28.83 -9.72
CA TRP A 169 -7.02 28.50 -9.62
C TRP A 169 -7.51 28.19 -11.04
N HIS A 170 -7.87 26.92 -11.27
CA HIS A 170 -8.49 26.51 -12.52
C HIS A 170 -9.95 26.98 -12.56
N LEU A 171 -10.46 27.28 -13.76
CA LEU A 171 -11.89 27.56 -13.98
C LEU A 171 -12.80 26.46 -13.41
N GLY A 172 -12.34 25.20 -13.46
CA GLY A 172 -13.11 24.05 -12.97
C GLY A 172 -13.23 23.94 -11.44
N GLY A 173 -12.60 24.84 -10.68
CA GLY A 173 -12.55 24.79 -9.21
C GLY A 173 -11.34 24.03 -8.65
N ASP A 174 -10.56 23.37 -9.51
CA ASP A 174 -9.28 22.79 -9.11
C ASP A 174 -8.30 23.91 -8.70
N TYR A 175 -7.43 23.61 -7.75
CA TYR A 175 -6.44 24.53 -7.20
C TYR A 175 -5.09 23.85 -7.07
N TYR A 176 -4.03 24.53 -7.48
CA TYR A 176 -2.66 24.10 -7.23
C TYR A 176 -1.88 25.18 -6.49
N GLU A 177 -1.06 24.77 -5.53
CA GLU A 177 -0.08 25.62 -4.85
C GLU A 177 1.23 24.87 -4.73
N GLY A 178 2.29 25.41 -5.33
CA GLY A 178 3.57 24.73 -5.32
C GLY A 178 4.62 25.43 -6.14
N GLN A 179 5.66 24.67 -6.52
CA GLN A 179 6.71 25.16 -7.38
C GLN A 179 6.34 24.96 -8.85
N TRP A 180 6.85 25.84 -9.69
CA TRP A 180 6.61 25.93 -11.12
C TRP A 180 7.94 26.04 -11.85
N LYS A 181 8.00 25.43 -13.03
CA LYS A 181 9.11 25.56 -13.96
C LYS A 181 8.59 25.59 -15.39
N GLU A 182 8.78 26.73 -16.05
CA GLU A 182 8.36 26.94 -17.44
C GLU A 182 6.88 26.56 -17.69
N ASP A 183 5.98 27.13 -16.88
CA ASP A 183 4.53 26.89 -16.91
C ASP A 183 4.09 25.47 -16.49
N ARG A 184 4.99 24.66 -15.93
CA ARG A 184 4.68 23.32 -15.45
C ARG A 184 4.88 23.20 -13.95
N ALA A 185 3.97 22.52 -13.25
CA ALA A 185 4.15 22.12 -11.87
C ALA A 185 5.40 21.25 -11.73
N CYS A 186 6.23 21.56 -10.72
CA CYS A 186 7.45 20.84 -10.40
C CYS A 186 7.72 20.90 -8.89
N GLY A 187 8.67 20.09 -8.40
CA GLY A 187 9.10 20.12 -7.00
C GLY A 187 7.93 19.83 -6.06
N GLN A 188 7.91 20.44 -4.88
CA GLN A 188 6.83 20.24 -3.90
C GLN A 188 5.59 21.05 -4.26
N GLY A 189 4.41 20.44 -4.16
CA GLY A 189 3.14 21.12 -4.41
C GLY A 189 1.93 20.36 -3.88
N VAL A 190 0.85 21.12 -3.65
CA VAL A 190 -0.47 20.65 -3.23
C VAL A 190 -1.45 20.92 -4.35
N TYR A 191 -2.18 19.89 -4.77
CA TYR A 191 -3.28 19.98 -5.71
C TYR A 191 -4.58 19.60 -5.01
N LEU A 192 -5.58 20.46 -5.09
CA LEU A 192 -6.93 20.24 -4.59
C LEU A 192 -7.85 20.16 -5.80
N HIS A 193 -8.48 19.01 -5.99
CA HIS A 193 -9.54 18.85 -6.98
C HIS A 193 -10.83 19.52 -6.49
N ALA A 194 -11.62 20.04 -7.42
CA ALA A 194 -12.93 20.63 -7.14
C ALA A 194 -13.91 19.65 -6.45
N ASN A 195 -13.72 18.35 -6.65
CA ASN A 195 -14.51 17.31 -5.99
C ASN A 195 -14.11 17.06 -4.53
N GLY A 196 -13.01 17.65 -4.05
CA GLY A 196 -12.48 17.49 -2.69
C GLY A 196 -11.31 16.51 -2.55
N ALA A 197 -10.93 15.79 -3.61
CA ALA A 197 -9.72 14.98 -3.60
C ALA A 197 -8.47 15.88 -3.50
N LYS A 198 -7.43 15.39 -2.83
CA LYS A 198 -6.19 16.14 -2.57
C LYS A 198 -4.97 15.30 -2.91
N PHE A 199 -4.01 15.90 -3.60
CA PHE A 199 -2.66 15.39 -3.73
C PHE A 199 -1.68 16.35 -3.08
N GLU A 200 -0.70 15.84 -2.34
CA GLU A 200 0.39 16.60 -1.75
C GLU A 200 1.68 15.81 -1.92
N GLY A 201 2.68 16.41 -2.58
CA GLY A 201 3.96 15.74 -2.78
C GLY A 201 4.78 16.36 -3.88
N GLU A 202 5.67 15.53 -4.43
CA GLU A 202 6.58 15.91 -5.50
C GLU A 202 5.91 15.86 -6.90
N TRP A 203 6.32 16.80 -7.75
CA TRP A 203 5.83 17.01 -9.11
C TRP A 203 7.00 17.11 -10.08
N LEU A 204 6.80 16.59 -11.28
CA LEU A 204 7.72 16.75 -12.40
C LEU A 204 6.92 16.90 -13.69
N ASN A 205 7.03 18.06 -14.34
CA ASN A 205 6.35 18.36 -15.62
C ASN A 205 4.84 18.09 -15.57
N ASP A 206 4.12 18.67 -14.59
CA ASP A 206 2.67 18.51 -14.38
C ASP A 206 2.21 17.09 -14.01
N GLN A 207 3.14 16.25 -13.54
CA GLN A 207 2.81 14.89 -13.10
C GLN A 207 3.32 14.64 -11.68
N PRO A 208 2.54 13.95 -10.83
CA PRO A 208 3.07 13.35 -9.62
C PRO A 208 4.35 12.54 -9.90
N HIS A 209 5.37 12.79 -9.10
CA HIS A 209 6.68 12.14 -9.21
C HIS A 209 7.29 12.06 -7.81
N GLY A 210 8.23 11.15 -7.53
CA GLY A 210 8.83 11.05 -6.20
C GLY A 210 7.81 10.66 -5.13
N TYR A 211 7.98 11.14 -3.89
CA TYR A 211 7.05 10.79 -2.82
C TYR A 211 5.82 11.71 -2.80
N GLY A 212 4.64 11.13 -2.57
CA GLY A 212 3.40 11.88 -2.43
C GLY A 212 2.30 11.17 -1.65
N ILE A 213 1.34 11.96 -1.20
CA ILE A 213 0.14 11.56 -0.47
C ILE A 213 -1.08 11.98 -1.29
N GLU A 214 -1.90 11.01 -1.67
CA GLU A 214 -3.17 11.23 -2.36
C GLU A 214 -4.33 10.80 -1.45
N ILE A 215 -5.31 11.68 -1.28
CA ILE A 215 -6.52 11.45 -0.48
C ILE A 215 -7.71 11.64 -1.41
N TRP A 216 -8.54 10.61 -1.53
CA TRP A 216 -9.75 10.64 -2.35
C TRP A 216 -10.97 11.10 -1.55
N VAL A 217 -12.04 11.46 -2.26
CA VAL A 217 -13.31 11.96 -1.70
C VAL A 217 -13.99 10.98 -0.75
N ASP A 218 -13.69 9.69 -0.88
CA ASP A 218 -14.22 8.62 -0.06
C ASP A 218 -13.37 8.37 1.21
N ASN A 219 -12.35 9.21 1.45
CA ASN A 219 -11.33 9.10 2.49
C ASN A 219 -10.34 7.93 2.31
N SER A 220 -10.36 7.22 1.18
CA SER A 220 -9.24 6.34 0.84
C SER A 220 -7.96 7.20 0.72
N ARG A 221 -6.80 6.62 1.05
CA ARG A 221 -5.51 7.33 0.92
C ARG A 221 -4.40 6.44 0.39
N TYR A 222 -3.51 7.03 -0.41
CA TYR A 222 -2.24 6.45 -0.80
C TYR A 222 -1.11 7.33 -0.29
N GLU A 223 -0.05 6.69 0.17
CA GLU A 223 1.16 7.32 0.67
C GLU A 223 2.35 6.53 0.12
N GLY A 224 3.11 7.10 -0.79
CA GLY A 224 4.23 6.37 -1.40
C GLY A 224 4.80 7.03 -2.64
N ASN A 225 5.57 6.24 -3.38
CA ASN A 225 6.31 6.70 -4.53
C ASN A 225 5.43 6.77 -5.79
N TYR A 226 5.74 7.76 -6.62
CA TYR A 226 5.15 8.03 -7.93
C TYR A 226 6.25 8.16 -8.99
N SER A 227 5.94 7.68 -10.19
CA SER A 227 6.73 7.91 -11.39
C SER A 227 5.79 8.22 -12.56
N HIS A 228 5.99 9.36 -13.19
CA HIS A 228 5.21 9.81 -14.35
C HIS A 228 3.68 9.75 -14.11
N GLY A 229 3.24 10.22 -12.94
CA GLY A 229 1.84 10.25 -12.54
C GLY A 229 1.23 8.91 -12.14
N LYS A 230 2.05 7.86 -11.96
CA LYS A 230 1.59 6.53 -11.54
C LYS A 230 2.29 6.11 -10.25
N LYS A 231 1.59 5.39 -9.39
CA LYS A 231 2.17 4.72 -8.21
C LYS A 231 3.19 3.69 -8.70
N ASP A 232 4.44 3.86 -8.28
CA ASP A 232 5.58 3.06 -8.74
C ASP A 232 6.65 3.06 -7.66
N GLY A 233 7.11 1.88 -7.24
CA GLY A 233 7.97 1.68 -6.07
C GLY A 233 7.17 1.32 -4.81
N PHE A 234 7.74 1.57 -3.62
CA PHE A 234 7.08 1.23 -2.36
C PHE A 234 5.97 2.25 -2.00
N GLY A 235 4.85 1.76 -1.48
CA GLY A 235 3.74 2.60 -1.05
C GLY A 235 2.72 1.87 -0.18
N LYS A 236 1.91 2.67 0.52
CA LYS A 236 0.82 2.22 1.40
C LYS A 236 -0.50 2.73 0.86
N TYR A 237 -1.47 1.86 0.71
CA TYR A 237 -2.83 2.23 0.36
C TYR A 237 -3.78 1.83 1.49
N TYR A 238 -4.69 2.73 1.83
CA TYR A 238 -5.71 2.55 2.85
C TYR A 238 -7.06 2.77 2.17
N TRP A 239 -7.87 1.73 2.15
CA TRP A 239 -9.24 1.80 1.64
C TRP A 239 -10.16 2.38 2.72
N ASN A 240 -11.23 3.02 2.28
CA ASN A 240 -12.28 3.54 3.16
C ASN A 240 -13.03 2.46 3.96
N ASP A 241 -12.98 1.20 3.55
CA ASP A 241 -13.58 0.06 4.24
C ASP A 241 -12.74 -0.43 5.44
N GLY A 242 -11.54 0.13 5.64
CA GLY A 242 -10.60 -0.25 6.69
C GLY A 242 -9.51 -1.23 6.23
N SER A 243 -9.58 -1.75 5.01
CA SER A 243 -8.52 -2.56 4.42
C SER A 243 -7.27 -1.72 4.15
N SER A 244 -6.10 -2.35 4.09
CA SER A 244 -4.85 -1.67 3.71
C SER A 244 -3.84 -2.58 3.04
N TYR A 245 -3.03 -2.01 2.13
CA TYR A 245 -1.94 -2.68 1.44
C TYR A 245 -0.66 -1.90 1.69
N ILE A 246 0.41 -2.61 2.06
CA ILE A 246 1.74 -2.07 2.25
C ILE A 246 2.70 -2.93 1.44
N GLY A 247 3.29 -2.35 0.39
CA GLY A 247 4.19 -3.12 -0.46
C GLY A 247 4.61 -2.37 -1.70
N ASN A 248 5.12 -3.15 -2.66
CA ASN A 248 5.61 -2.65 -3.93
C ASN A 248 4.44 -2.41 -4.91
N TRP A 249 4.61 -1.39 -5.74
CA TRP A 249 3.68 -0.93 -6.78
C TRP A 249 4.41 -0.78 -8.09
N GLN A 250 3.72 -1.06 -9.19
CA GLN A 250 4.20 -0.77 -10.54
C GLN A 250 3.03 -0.36 -11.41
N ASN A 251 3.12 0.81 -12.05
CA ASN A 251 2.07 1.33 -12.93
C ASN A 251 0.65 1.28 -12.32
N ASN A 252 0.49 1.74 -11.07
CA ASN A 252 -0.78 1.71 -10.30
C ASN A 252 -1.27 0.31 -9.87
N LEU A 253 -0.51 -0.75 -10.11
CA LEU A 253 -0.86 -2.13 -9.70
C LEU A 253 0.02 -2.57 -8.54
N MET A 254 -0.52 -3.42 -7.67
CA MET A 254 0.30 -4.10 -6.65
C MET A 254 1.19 -5.13 -7.36
N GLU A 255 2.49 -5.09 -7.11
CA GLU A 255 3.50 -5.90 -7.80
C GLU A 255 4.63 -6.23 -6.83
N GLY A 256 5.29 -7.39 -6.95
CA GLY A 256 6.37 -7.79 -6.05
C GLY A 256 5.88 -8.13 -4.65
N PHE A 257 6.72 -7.94 -3.62
CA PHE A 257 6.31 -8.29 -2.25
C PHE A 257 5.40 -7.23 -1.62
N GLY A 258 4.38 -7.67 -0.87
CA GLY A 258 3.48 -6.79 -0.15
C GLY A 258 2.59 -7.52 0.85
N VAL A 259 2.04 -6.74 1.79
CA VAL A 259 1.12 -7.19 2.84
C VAL A 259 -0.23 -6.53 2.65
N HIS A 260 -1.29 -7.32 2.57
CA HIS A 260 -2.66 -6.85 2.53
C HIS A 260 -3.41 -7.28 3.78
N TYR A 261 -4.05 -6.31 4.42
CA TYR A 261 -4.96 -6.47 5.55
C TYR A 261 -6.37 -6.18 5.04
N TRP A 262 -7.27 -7.16 5.16
CA TRP A 262 -8.68 -6.95 4.85
C TRP A 262 -9.43 -6.43 6.07
N ALA A 263 -10.49 -5.66 5.83
CA ALA A 263 -11.38 -5.16 6.88
C ALA A 263 -12.00 -6.24 7.79
N ASP A 264 -12.16 -7.46 7.28
CA ASP A 264 -12.68 -8.61 8.03
C ASP A 264 -11.63 -9.36 8.86
N GLY A 265 -10.40 -8.85 8.92
CA GLY A 265 -9.30 -9.40 9.71
C GLY A 265 -8.46 -10.45 8.98
N ARG A 266 -8.76 -10.79 7.71
CA ARG A 266 -7.85 -11.59 6.89
C ARG A 266 -6.54 -10.84 6.67
N LYS A 267 -5.44 -11.57 6.50
CA LYS A 267 -4.13 -11.02 6.15
C LYS A 267 -3.45 -11.88 5.09
N TYR A 268 -2.81 -11.25 4.12
CA TYR A 268 -1.93 -11.89 3.15
C TYR A 268 -0.60 -11.19 3.14
N GLU A 269 0.47 -11.95 3.14
CA GLU A 269 1.84 -11.47 3.11
C GLU A 269 2.60 -12.33 2.11
N GLY A 270 3.01 -11.75 0.99
CA GLY A 270 3.60 -12.53 -0.09
C GLY A 270 3.79 -11.75 -1.38
N GLN A 271 3.98 -12.51 -2.45
CA GLN A 271 4.23 -11.99 -3.78
C GLN A 271 2.92 -11.61 -4.50
N TRP A 272 2.96 -10.49 -5.19
CA TRP A 272 1.88 -9.90 -5.96
C TRP A 272 2.32 -9.73 -7.41
N ARG A 273 1.37 -9.91 -8.33
CA ARG A 273 1.59 -9.63 -9.75
C ARG A 273 0.30 -9.09 -10.33
N LYS A 274 0.35 -7.90 -10.90
CA LYS A 274 -0.83 -7.22 -11.48
C LYS A 274 -2.03 -7.22 -10.53
N SER A 275 -1.80 -6.86 -9.26
CA SER A 275 -2.82 -6.82 -8.21
C SER A 275 -3.42 -8.16 -7.77
N GLN A 276 -2.81 -9.29 -8.14
CA GLN A 276 -3.24 -10.63 -7.73
C GLN A 276 -2.15 -11.32 -6.91
N MET A 277 -2.55 -12.12 -5.92
CA MET A 277 -1.63 -13.00 -5.19
C MET A 277 -1.01 -13.98 -6.19
N ASN A 278 0.32 -13.98 -6.28
CA ASN A 278 1.05 -14.72 -7.29
C ASN A 278 2.45 -15.08 -6.79
N GLY A 279 2.86 -16.34 -6.85
CA GLY A 279 4.08 -16.81 -6.21
C GLY A 279 3.86 -17.19 -4.74
N ARG A 280 4.92 -17.18 -3.93
CA ARG A 280 4.85 -17.65 -2.54
C ARG A 280 4.27 -16.59 -1.60
N GLY A 281 3.40 -17.03 -0.67
CA GLY A 281 2.83 -16.16 0.34
C GLY A 281 2.15 -16.91 1.48
N THR A 282 1.85 -16.15 2.53
CA THR A 282 1.15 -16.59 3.74
C THR A 282 -0.19 -15.90 3.80
N TYR A 283 -1.27 -16.68 3.88
CA TYR A 283 -2.64 -16.19 4.09
C TYR A 283 -3.12 -16.62 5.46
N ILE A 284 -3.63 -15.68 6.24
CA ILE A 284 -4.10 -15.88 7.61
C ILE A 284 -5.57 -15.49 7.64
N TRP A 285 -6.40 -16.41 8.14
CA TRP A 285 -7.82 -16.17 8.38
C TRP A 285 -8.04 -15.68 9.82
N PRO A 286 -9.14 -14.93 10.09
CA PRO A 286 -9.46 -14.42 11.42
C PRO A 286 -9.62 -15.52 12.48
N ASP A 287 -10.04 -16.71 12.06
CA ASP A 287 -10.20 -17.89 12.92
C ASP A 287 -8.88 -18.60 13.26
N GLY A 288 -7.74 -18.08 12.79
CA GLY A 288 -6.42 -18.63 13.05
C GLY A 288 -5.96 -19.68 12.04
N ARG A 289 -6.79 -20.05 11.05
CA ARG A 289 -6.32 -20.87 9.91
C ARG A 289 -5.20 -20.14 9.19
N GLN A 290 -4.27 -20.88 8.61
CA GLN A 290 -3.17 -20.32 7.82
C GLN A 290 -2.87 -21.18 6.60
N TYR A 291 -2.40 -20.54 5.53
CA TYR A 291 -1.90 -21.21 4.34
C TYR A 291 -0.60 -20.57 3.90
N ASN A 292 0.46 -21.36 3.91
CA ASN A 292 1.81 -20.98 3.51
C ASN A 292 2.15 -21.75 2.24
N GLY A 293 2.04 -21.11 1.08
CA GLY A 293 2.05 -21.83 -0.18
C GLY A 293 2.27 -20.96 -1.40
N GLU A 294 2.28 -21.59 -2.56
CA GLU A 294 2.29 -20.88 -3.83
C GLU A 294 0.87 -20.47 -4.25
N TYR A 295 0.80 -19.35 -4.96
CA TYR A 295 -0.40 -18.76 -5.50
C TYR A 295 -0.24 -18.52 -7.00
N LEU A 296 -1.33 -18.67 -7.73
CA LEU A 296 -1.43 -18.28 -9.13
C LEU A 296 -2.79 -17.62 -9.34
N ASN A 297 -2.77 -16.31 -9.62
CA ASN A 297 -3.97 -15.51 -9.87
C ASN A 297 -5.01 -15.68 -8.74
N ASP A 298 -4.60 -15.38 -7.51
CA ASP A 298 -5.39 -15.47 -6.28
C ASP A 298 -5.79 -16.87 -5.81
N LYS A 299 -5.38 -17.92 -6.53
CA LYS A 299 -5.68 -19.31 -6.16
C LYS A 299 -4.45 -20.01 -5.61
N LYS A 300 -4.64 -20.78 -4.54
CA LYS A 300 -3.63 -21.75 -4.07
C LYS A 300 -3.26 -22.67 -5.23
N GLN A 301 -1.97 -22.79 -5.48
CA GLN A 301 -1.41 -23.54 -6.60
C GLN A 301 -0.10 -24.19 -6.14
N GLY A 302 0.32 -25.28 -6.77
CA GLY A 302 1.62 -25.87 -6.47
C GLY A 302 1.72 -26.38 -5.04
N TYR A 303 2.88 -26.31 -4.41
CA TYR A 303 3.06 -26.84 -3.06
C TYR A 303 2.65 -25.83 -1.97
N GLY A 304 2.03 -26.31 -0.90
CA GLY A 304 1.71 -25.46 0.25
C GLY A 304 1.30 -26.22 1.50
N VAL A 305 1.40 -25.51 2.62
CA VAL A 305 1.08 -25.99 3.97
C VAL A 305 -0.13 -25.25 4.49
N TYR A 306 -1.22 -25.97 4.72
CA TYR A 306 -2.42 -25.47 5.39
C TYR A 306 -2.39 -25.86 6.86
N ILE A 307 -2.68 -24.93 7.75
CA ILE A 307 -2.63 -25.10 9.20
C ILE A 307 -4.01 -24.77 9.76
N TRP A 308 -4.59 -25.70 10.51
CA TRP A 308 -5.83 -25.48 11.25
C TRP A 308 -5.54 -24.87 12.63
N PRO A 309 -6.52 -24.19 13.27
CA PRO A 309 -6.30 -23.52 14.55
C PRO A 309 -5.96 -24.50 15.69
N ASP A 310 -6.37 -25.76 15.55
CA ASP A 310 -6.07 -26.85 16.50
C ASP A 310 -4.67 -27.48 16.29
N GLY A 311 -3.86 -26.92 15.40
CA GLY A 311 -2.49 -27.36 15.13
C GLY A 311 -2.37 -28.49 14.10
N ARG A 312 -3.48 -29.05 13.60
CA ARG A 312 -3.42 -29.97 12.46
C ARG A 312 -2.83 -29.27 11.23
N LYS A 313 -2.22 -30.05 10.33
CA LYS A 313 -1.65 -29.53 9.08
C LYS A 313 -1.94 -30.42 7.88
N TYR A 314 -2.06 -29.81 6.72
CA TYR A 314 -1.98 -30.48 5.43
C TYR A 314 -0.81 -29.89 4.66
N GLU A 315 0.15 -30.72 4.31
CA GLU A 315 1.32 -30.35 3.53
C GLU A 315 1.24 -31.07 2.18
N GLY A 316 1.14 -30.36 1.07
CA GLY A 316 0.99 -31.04 -0.21
C GLY A 316 0.67 -30.12 -1.37
N TYR A 317 0.29 -30.73 -2.50
CA TYR A 317 0.02 -29.99 -3.73
C TYR A 317 -1.42 -29.47 -3.78
N TRP A 318 -1.57 -28.37 -4.52
CA TRP A 318 -2.79 -27.61 -4.75
C TRP A 318 -2.94 -27.30 -6.23
N VAL A 319 -4.15 -27.43 -6.74
CA VAL A 319 -4.50 -27.02 -8.11
C VAL A 319 -5.81 -26.25 -8.04
N ASN A 320 -5.81 -25.01 -8.55
CA ASN A 320 -7.00 -24.16 -8.58
C ASN A 320 -7.71 -24.01 -7.23
N GLY A 321 -6.94 -23.86 -6.15
CA GLY A 321 -7.49 -23.68 -4.81
C GLY A 321 -7.81 -24.97 -4.05
N LYS A 322 -7.67 -26.14 -4.66
CA LYS A 322 -8.04 -27.43 -4.07
C LYS A 322 -6.84 -28.35 -3.87
N GLN A 323 -6.85 -29.16 -2.81
CA GLN A 323 -5.83 -30.19 -2.59
C GLN A 323 -5.78 -31.14 -3.80
N ALA A 324 -4.58 -31.45 -4.26
CA ALA A 324 -4.32 -32.32 -5.40
C ALA A 324 -2.99 -33.07 -5.21
N GLY A 325 -2.79 -34.15 -5.96
CA GLY A 325 -1.53 -34.90 -5.96
C GLY A 325 -1.21 -35.53 -4.61
N LYS A 326 0.08 -35.67 -4.29
CA LYS A 326 0.51 -36.20 -3.00
C LYS A 326 0.37 -35.13 -1.91
N GLY A 327 -0.16 -35.52 -0.76
CA GLY A 327 -0.31 -34.63 0.39
C GLY A 327 -0.29 -35.39 1.70
N ARG A 328 0.47 -34.87 2.65
CA ARG A 328 0.64 -35.38 4.01
C ARG A 328 -0.31 -34.67 4.95
N TYR A 329 -1.13 -35.44 5.65
CA TYR A 329 -1.98 -34.94 6.72
C TYR A 329 -1.31 -35.19 8.07
N ILE A 330 -1.18 -34.16 8.90
CA ILE A 330 -0.48 -34.18 10.18
C ILE A 330 -1.49 -33.83 11.28
N LEU A 331 -1.66 -34.72 12.24
CA LEU A 331 -2.48 -34.51 13.42
C LEU A 331 -1.80 -33.56 14.41
N SER A 332 -2.57 -32.99 15.33
CA SER A 332 -2.05 -32.09 16.39
C SER A 332 -1.02 -32.76 17.30
N ASN A 333 -1.04 -34.09 17.42
CA ASN A 333 -0.05 -34.88 18.14
C ASN A 333 1.20 -35.24 17.32
N GLY A 334 1.32 -34.74 16.09
CA GLY A 334 2.46 -34.98 15.19
C GLY A 334 2.38 -36.27 14.36
N LYS A 335 1.44 -37.18 14.62
CA LYS A 335 1.24 -38.36 13.76
C LYS A 335 0.83 -37.88 12.36
N SER A 336 1.44 -38.46 11.33
CA SER A 336 1.17 -38.06 9.95
C SER A 336 0.92 -39.24 9.03
N GLN A 337 0.18 -39.03 7.96
CA GLN A 337 0.02 -40.02 6.90
C GLN A 337 -0.01 -39.36 5.53
N LEU A 338 0.72 -39.97 4.59
CA LEU A 338 0.77 -39.55 3.20
C LEU A 338 -0.44 -40.10 2.42
N GLY A 339 -1.06 -39.28 1.59
CA GLY A 339 -2.20 -39.68 0.76
C GLY A 339 -2.19 -39.05 -0.63
N LEU A 340 -3.00 -39.60 -1.52
CA LEU A 340 -3.29 -39.05 -2.85
C LEU A 340 -4.60 -38.27 -2.82
N TRP A 341 -4.58 -37.05 -3.36
CA TRP A 341 -5.69 -36.10 -3.35
C TRP A 341 -6.09 -35.69 -4.77
N GLU A 342 -7.38 -35.52 -5.00
CA GLU A 342 -7.92 -35.03 -6.27
C GLU A 342 -9.17 -34.18 -6.00
N GLY A 343 -9.19 -32.96 -6.54
CA GLY A 343 -10.35 -32.06 -6.42
C GLY A 343 -10.71 -31.71 -4.96
N GLY A 344 -9.74 -31.65 -4.06
CA GLY A 344 -9.95 -31.36 -2.63
C GLY A 344 -10.33 -32.58 -1.78
N ARG A 345 -10.43 -33.78 -2.39
CA ARG A 345 -10.78 -35.01 -1.70
C ARG A 345 -9.62 -35.98 -1.68
N ARG A 346 -9.43 -36.65 -0.53
CA ARG A 346 -8.46 -37.74 -0.41
C ARG A 346 -9.02 -38.97 -1.12
N ILE A 347 -8.26 -39.49 -2.08
CA ILE A 347 -8.58 -40.70 -2.82
C ILE A 347 -8.12 -41.95 -2.06
N LYS A 348 -6.87 -41.97 -1.58
CA LYS A 348 -6.32 -43.08 -0.79
C LYS A 348 -5.16 -42.65 0.08
N TRP A 349 -4.89 -43.41 1.14
CA TRP A 349 -3.62 -43.34 1.86
C TRP A 349 -2.53 -44.10 1.11
N LEU A 350 -1.29 -43.67 1.28
CA LEU A 350 -0.10 -44.33 0.74
C LEU A 350 0.63 -45.03 1.88
N GLU A 351 1.11 -46.24 1.61
CA GLU A 351 1.82 -47.06 2.61
C GLU A 351 3.27 -46.63 2.78
N GLN A 352 3.88 -46.13 1.71
CA GLN A 352 5.26 -45.64 1.72
C GLN A 352 5.27 -44.16 2.09
N ASP A 353 6.12 -43.84 3.05
CA ASP A 353 6.40 -42.47 3.40
C ASP A 353 7.51 -41.92 2.49
N GLU A 354 7.26 -40.76 1.89
CA GLU A 354 8.18 -40.09 0.97
C GLU A 354 8.17 -38.58 1.25
N ASP A 355 9.32 -37.92 1.09
CA ASP A 355 9.35 -36.46 1.09
C ASP A 355 8.72 -35.93 -0.21
N ILE A 356 7.75 -35.04 -0.05
CA ILE A 356 6.96 -34.46 -1.15
C ILE A 356 7.26 -32.97 -1.36
N LYS A 357 8.10 -32.39 -0.50
CA LYS A 357 8.50 -30.99 -0.60
C LYS A 357 9.30 -30.77 -1.90
N PRO A 358 9.03 -29.68 -2.63
CA PRO A 358 9.90 -29.27 -3.72
C PRO A 358 11.33 -29.00 -3.20
N ILE A 359 12.32 -29.26 -4.06
CA ILE A 359 13.72 -28.92 -3.77
C ILE A 359 13.81 -27.41 -3.48
N GLY A 360 14.49 -27.04 -2.40
CA GLY A 360 14.64 -25.65 -1.97
C GLY A 360 13.39 -25.05 -1.30
N TRP A 361 12.37 -25.87 -1.01
CA TRP A 361 11.17 -25.39 -0.30
C TRP A 361 11.50 -24.77 1.05
N ASP A 362 12.37 -25.43 1.81
CA ASP A 362 12.82 -25.00 3.14
C ASP A 362 13.91 -23.90 3.05
N ASP A 363 14.57 -23.76 1.90
CA ASP A 363 15.59 -22.72 1.64
C ASP A 363 14.97 -21.34 1.37
N TYR A 364 13.65 -21.25 1.21
CA TYR A 364 12.97 -19.99 1.04
C TYR A 364 13.06 -19.16 2.32
N VAL A 365 14.07 -18.30 2.35
CA VAL A 365 14.21 -17.26 3.34
C VAL A 365 13.09 -16.27 3.08
N ASP A 366 12.22 -16.11 4.08
CA ASP A 366 11.19 -15.09 4.10
C ASP A 366 11.88 -13.74 3.80
N LEU A 367 11.60 -13.15 2.62
CA LEU A 367 12.23 -11.91 2.15
C LEU A 367 11.99 -10.71 3.09
N LYS A 368 11.24 -10.92 4.18
CA LYS A 368 11.10 -10.08 5.39
C LYS A 368 12.36 -9.26 5.75
N GLN A 369 13.56 -9.79 5.52
CA GLN A 369 14.80 -9.17 5.98
C GLN A 369 15.52 -8.26 4.98
N CYS A 370 15.20 -8.29 3.69
CA CYS A 370 16.02 -7.57 2.69
C CYS A 370 15.50 -6.20 2.27
N GLU A 371 14.19 -5.92 2.33
CA GLU A 371 13.65 -4.68 1.74
C GLU A 371 13.20 -3.61 2.76
N PHE A 372 12.81 -4.00 3.99
CA PHE A 372 12.45 -3.01 5.03
C PHE A 372 13.64 -2.27 5.65
N SER A 373 14.87 -2.76 5.44
CA SER A 373 16.11 -2.17 5.95
C SER A 373 16.70 -1.09 5.04
N LEU A 374 16.17 -0.87 3.83
CA LEU A 374 16.72 0.09 2.86
C LEU A 374 16.02 1.47 2.85
N SER A 375 15.06 1.72 3.77
CA SER A 375 14.35 3.01 3.88
C SER A 375 14.68 3.81 5.15
N GLY A 376 15.67 3.36 5.94
CA GLY A 376 16.17 4.08 7.10
C GLY A 376 17.64 4.44 6.94
N ASN A 377 17.93 5.54 6.26
CA ASN A 377 19.16 6.33 6.41
C ASN A 377 18.92 7.78 6.00
#